data_AF-A0A930E1W1-F1
#
_entry.id   AF-A0A930E1W1-F1
#
_cell.length_a   1.000
_cell.length_b   1.000
_cell.length_c   1.000
_cell.angle_alpha   90.00
_cell.angle_beta   90.00
_cell.angle_gamma   90.00
#
_symmetry.space_group_name_H-M   'P 1'
#
loop_
_entity.id
_entity.type
_entity.pdbx_description
1 polymer ?
#
loop_
_entity_poly.entity_id
_entity_poly.type
_entity_poly.pdbx_seq_one_letter_code
_entity_poly.pdbx_strand_id
1 'polypeptide(L)'
;MKKLKQENNGSEFSESIGKIISSFDFETFKKLKIQGTKKSCYQLMKKSYPLTEGMTDEIRIQLAKDLYSYITGVNESNIPDWLENNESFWNSNKHNPINEMKDLVVSIIDRTTQSPYWTDFTLKRIKNKVELIFEFDDENQKNGIFKCINNRNQFVLNQLLDFAKFTICDDVNYFEITPIYLNDKNKIIIIDNSMEKASNYNGIIFPSIKVGLTQSGYFNKKLIALKKSNNREEFLFNEVKDSLLRGFEKLNLEFLDNSDKSPLDVLKGKIPFSLVSKKSLKSWLGKTTSKKIADLYNSVTDKEKEIILDQFKEMLDSSGDSVEE
;
A
#
# COMPACT_ATOMS: atom_id res chain seq x y z
N MET A 1 13.23 -41.72 -28.35
CA MET A 1 12.44 -41.03 -27.31
C MET A 1 13.30 -39.95 -26.65
N LYS A 2 13.12 -38.67 -27.00
CA LYS A 2 13.85 -37.53 -26.40
C LYS A 2 12.93 -36.85 -25.37
N LYS A 3 13.04 -37.21 -24.09
CA LYS A 3 12.31 -36.58 -22.96
C LYS A 3 13.18 -35.67 -22.08
N LEU A 4 14.47 -35.47 -22.42
CA LEU A 4 15.47 -34.83 -21.54
C LEU A 4 15.72 -33.32 -21.77
N LYS A 5 14.83 -32.57 -22.42
CA LYS A 5 15.04 -31.13 -22.67
C LYS A 5 14.06 -30.15 -22.01
N GLN A 6 12.96 -30.63 -21.43
CA GLN A 6 12.00 -29.76 -20.73
C GLN A 6 12.30 -29.63 -19.23
N GLU A 7 12.77 -30.69 -18.58
CA GLU A 7 13.08 -30.69 -17.14
C GLU A 7 14.26 -29.76 -16.79
N ASN A 8 15.30 -29.69 -17.64
CA ASN A 8 16.47 -28.82 -17.40
C ASN A 8 16.11 -27.33 -17.44
N ASN A 9 15.22 -26.91 -18.35
CA ASN A 9 14.86 -25.49 -18.48
C ASN A 9 14.05 -24.97 -17.28
N GLY A 10 13.23 -25.81 -16.66
CA GLY A 10 12.47 -25.45 -15.45
C GLY A 10 13.34 -25.34 -14.21
N SER A 11 14.24 -26.30 -14.01
CA SER A 11 15.19 -26.30 -12.88
C SER A 11 16.16 -25.11 -12.95
N GLU A 12 16.77 -24.86 -14.12
CA GLU A 12 17.71 -23.75 -14.29
C GLU A 12 17.04 -22.38 -14.10
N PHE A 13 15.80 -22.23 -14.55
CA PHE A 13 15.04 -21.00 -14.39
C PHE A 13 14.62 -20.77 -12.93
N SER A 14 14.14 -21.80 -12.25
CA SER A 14 13.87 -21.77 -10.80
C SER A 14 15.14 -21.40 -10.01
N GLU A 15 16.28 -22.01 -10.33
CA GLU A 15 17.56 -21.68 -9.69
C GLU A 15 17.97 -20.22 -9.92
N SER A 16 17.75 -19.69 -11.13
CA SER A 16 18.07 -18.30 -11.46
C SER A 16 17.26 -17.32 -10.60
N ILE A 17 15.96 -17.55 -10.46
CA ILE A 17 15.09 -16.75 -9.60
C ILE A 17 15.47 -16.91 -8.13
N GLY A 18 15.73 -18.14 -7.70
CA GLY A 18 16.15 -18.45 -6.33
C GLY A 18 17.43 -17.70 -5.95
N LYS A 19 18.41 -17.60 -6.86
CA LYS A 19 19.64 -16.81 -6.66
C LYS A 19 19.34 -15.32 -6.53
N ILE A 20 18.46 -14.77 -7.35
CA ILE A 20 18.09 -13.34 -7.33
C ILE A 20 17.31 -12.99 -6.05
N ILE A 21 16.39 -13.85 -5.60
CA ILE A 21 15.66 -13.66 -4.34
C ILE A 21 16.59 -13.80 -3.14
N SER A 22 17.48 -14.79 -3.16
CA SER A 22 18.44 -15.01 -2.07
C SER A 22 19.44 -13.85 -1.93
N SER A 23 19.82 -13.23 -3.05
CA SER A 23 20.69 -12.05 -3.07
C SER A 23 19.92 -10.73 -2.87
N PHE A 24 18.59 -10.76 -2.72
CA PHE A 24 17.80 -9.56 -2.48
C PHE A 24 18.05 -9.04 -1.06
N ASP A 25 18.84 -7.97 -0.99
CA ASP A 25 19.26 -7.32 0.24
C ASP A 25 18.65 -5.92 0.42
N PHE A 26 18.89 -5.37 1.60
CA PHE A 26 18.30 -4.10 2.00
C PHE A 26 18.83 -2.91 1.17
N GLU A 27 20.10 -2.97 0.75
CA GLU A 27 20.72 -1.91 -0.07
C GLU A 27 20.19 -1.91 -1.51
N THR A 28 19.87 -3.09 -2.05
CA THR A 28 19.16 -3.25 -3.32
C THR A 28 17.74 -2.69 -3.21
N PHE A 29 17.04 -3.00 -2.11
CA PHE A 29 15.70 -2.50 -1.85
C PHE A 29 15.64 -0.96 -1.80
N LYS A 30 16.59 -0.29 -1.12
CA LYS A 30 16.65 1.19 -1.05
C LYS A 30 16.73 1.87 -2.41
N LYS A 31 17.45 1.25 -3.35
CA LYS A 31 17.66 1.79 -4.71
C LYS A 31 16.49 1.50 -5.64
N LEU A 32 15.57 0.63 -5.24
CA LEU A 32 14.48 0.14 -6.07
C LEU A 32 13.38 1.21 -6.21
N LYS A 33 13.11 1.59 -7.45
CA LYS A 33 12.04 2.53 -7.80
C LYS A 33 10.71 1.80 -7.95
N ILE A 34 9.64 2.40 -7.43
CA ILE A 34 8.29 1.91 -7.66
C ILE A 34 7.86 2.38 -9.05
N GLN A 35 7.63 1.43 -9.95
CA GLN A 35 7.15 1.73 -11.30
C GLN A 35 5.77 2.39 -11.24
N GLY A 36 5.48 3.28 -12.20
CA GLY A 36 4.31 4.15 -12.16
C GLY A 36 4.44 5.38 -11.26
N THR A 37 5.54 5.54 -10.51
CA THR A 37 5.77 6.71 -9.64
C THR A 37 7.15 7.35 -9.84
N LYS A 38 7.29 8.64 -9.51
CA LYS A 38 8.61 9.31 -9.40
C LYS A 38 9.33 8.98 -8.09
N LYS A 39 8.73 8.16 -7.22
CA LYS A 39 9.21 7.88 -5.87
C LYS A 39 9.88 6.50 -5.81
N SER A 40 10.98 6.38 -5.07
CA SER A 40 11.43 5.07 -4.60
C SER A 40 10.53 4.53 -3.49
N CYS A 41 10.61 3.23 -3.20
CA CYS A 41 9.98 2.65 -2.00
C CYS A 41 10.36 3.47 -0.76
N TYR A 42 11.62 3.92 -0.72
CA TYR A 42 12.17 4.78 0.30
C TYR A 42 11.55 6.19 0.36
N GLN A 43 11.24 6.79 -0.79
CA GLN A 43 10.65 8.13 -0.86
C GLN A 43 9.14 8.17 -0.54
N LEU A 44 8.42 7.05 -0.65
CA LEU A 44 7.07 6.96 -0.10
C LEU A 44 7.05 7.14 1.42
N MET A 45 8.17 6.81 2.10
CA MET A 45 8.30 6.83 3.56
C MET A 45 8.61 8.22 4.16
N LYS A 46 8.84 9.24 3.31
CA LYS A 46 9.44 10.53 3.72
C LYS A 46 8.51 11.73 3.82
N LYS A 47 7.18 11.58 3.69
CA LYS A 47 6.31 12.71 4.01
C LYS A 47 6.21 12.84 5.53
N SER A 48 6.77 13.92 6.06
CA SER A 48 6.76 14.23 7.48
C SER A 48 5.73 15.31 7.80
N TYR A 49 4.95 15.07 8.85
CA TYR A 49 4.44 16.16 9.68
C TYR A 49 5.49 16.38 10.79
N PRO A 50 6.08 17.58 10.94
CA PRO A 50 7.22 17.80 11.83
C PRO A 50 6.96 17.50 13.32
N LEU A 51 5.69 17.53 13.76
CA LEU A 51 5.32 17.49 15.18
C LEU A 51 5.18 16.08 15.76
N THR A 52 5.06 15.05 14.93
CA THR A 52 4.88 13.64 15.37
C THR A 52 5.96 12.71 14.82
N GLU A 53 7.03 13.28 14.26
CA GLU A 53 8.13 12.53 13.66
C GLU A 53 8.85 11.68 14.71
N GLY A 54 8.90 10.36 14.50
CA GLY A 54 9.58 9.42 15.39
C GLY A 54 8.81 9.02 16.66
N MET A 55 7.75 9.74 17.05
CA MET A 55 7.00 9.46 18.29
C MET A 55 6.27 8.11 18.24
N THR A 56 6.32 7.35 19.35
CA THR A 56 5.52 6.12 19.51
C THR A 56 4.06 6.46 19.78
N ASP A 57 3.15 5.50 19.58
CA ASP A 57 1.73 5.73 19.86
C ASP A 57 1.50 5.98 21.35
N GLU A 58 2.28 5.33 22.23
CA GLU A 58 2.24 5.56 23.68
C GLU A 58 2.64 7.00 24.01
N ILE A 59 3.73 7.52 23.43
CA ILE A 59 4.16 8.90 23.64
C ILE A 59 3.11 9.88 23.09
N ARG A 60 2.58 9.62 21.89
CA ARG A 60 1.55 10.47 21.27
C ARG A 60 0.29 10.51 22.12
N ILE A 61 -0.20 9.36 22.58
CA ILE A 61 -1.40 9.26 23.43
C ILE A 61 -1.13 9.93 24.77
N GLN A 62 0.06 9.78 25.36
CA GLN A 62 0.41 10.49 26.59
C GLN A 62 0.40 12.01 26.38
N LEU A 63 0.97 12.52 25.27
CA LEU A 63 0.90 13.95 24.96
C LEU A 63 -0.55 14.43 24.74
N ALA A 64 -1.41 13.60 24.12
CA ALA A 64 -2.83 13.91 23.99
C ALA A 64 -3.52 13.99 25.37
N LYS A 65 -3.19 13.07 26.29
CA LYS A 65 -3.66 13.07 27.68
C LYS A 65 -3.21 14.31 28.45
N ASP A 66 -1.93 14.65 28.36
CA ASP A 66 -1.35 15.81 29.03
C ASP A 66 -2.06 17.10 28.56
N LEU A 67 -2.30 17.23 27.25
CA LEU A 67 -3.06 18.35 26.69
C LEU A 67 -4.53 18.32 27.10
N TYR A 68 -5.15 17.15 27.16
CA TYR A 68 -6.53 17.00 27.61
C TYR A 68 -6.68 17.52 29.05
N SER A 69 -5.84 17.03 29.96
CA SER A 69 -5.80 17.46 31.37
C SER A 69 -5.51 18.95 31.49
N TYR A 70 -4.58 19.47 30.69
CA TYR A 70 -4.26 20.90 30.68
C TYR A 70 -5.46 21.77 30.26
N ILE A 71 -6.19 21.36 29.21
CA ILE A 71 -7.34 22.11 28.69
C ILE A 71 -8.53 22.03 29.66
N THR A 72 -8.77 20.85 30.24
CA THR A 72 -10.00 20.54 30.99
C THR A 72 -9.88 20.68 32.50
N GLY A 73 -8.66 20.60 33.05
CA GLY A 73 -8.38 20.57 34.48
C GLY A 73 -8.57 19.19 35.10
N VAL A 74 -9.01 18.22 34.30
CA VAL A 74 -9.30 16.86 34.74
C VAL A 74 -7.99 16.15 35.10
N ASN A 75 -8.01 15.41 36.21
CA ASN A 75 -6.89 14.56 36.61
C ASN A 75 -6.74 13.36 35.67
N GLU A 76 -5.52 12.83 35.54
CA GLU A 76 -5.23 11.69 34.64
C GLU A 76 -6.15 10.48 34.85
N SER A 77 -6.59 10.23 36.08
CA SER A 77 -7.49 9.12 36.43
C SER A 77 -8.91 9.24 35.85
N ASN A 78 -9.27 10.44 35.38
CA ASN A 78 -10.61 10.78 34.89
C ASN A 78 -10.57 11.14 33.39
N ILE A 79 -9.45 10.92 32.71
CA ILE A 79 -9.37 11.09 31.26
C ILE A 79 -10.21 10.00 30.59
N PRO A 80 -11.04 10.33 29.59
CA PRO A 80 -11.88 9.34 28.93
C PRO A 80 -11.11 8.19 28.27
N ASP A 81 -11.58 6.95 28.49
CA ASP A 81 -10.98 5.71 27.95
C ASP A 81 -10.90 5.70 26.41
N TRP A 82 -11.76 6.46 25.72
CA TRP A 82 -11.74 6.55 24.26
C TRP A 82 -10.44 7.20 23.73
N LEU A 83 -9.75 7.98 24.56
CA LEU A 83 -8.45 8.57 24.20
C LEU A 83 -7.33 7.52 24.15
N GLU A 84 -7.49 6.41 24.89
CA GLU A 84 -6.60 5.25 24.85
C GLU A 84 -7.02 4.24 23.77
N ASN A 85 -8.32 3.96 23.68
CA ASN A 85 -8.88 2.96 22.78
C ASN A 85 -9.68 3.60 21.64
N ASN A 86 -8.93 4.15 20.70
CA ASN A 86 -9.43 4.84 19.51
C ASN A 86 -10.55 4.07 18.75
N GLU A 87 -10.62 2.74 18.77
CA GLU A 87 -11.46 1.94 17.87
C GLU A 87 -12.98 2.20 17.93
N SER A 88 -13.55 2.64 19.06
CA SER A 88 -14.99 2.90 19.17
C SER A 88 -15.40 4.32 18.71
N PHE A 89 -14.52 5.30 18.90
CA PHE A 89 -14.76 6.70 18.54
C PHE A 89 -14.66 6.95 17.02
N TRP A 90 -13.75 6.25 16.33
CA TRP A 90 -13.54 6.41 14.88
C TRP A 90 -14.49 5.58 14.01
N ASN A 91 -14.94 4.40 14.46
CA ASN A 91 -15.74 3.47 13.64
C ASN A 91 -17.22 3.88 13.43
N SER A 92 -17.73 4.88 14.17
CA SER A 92 -19.16 5.19 14.19
C SER A 92 -19.58 6.44 13.40
N ASN A 93 -18.65 7.27 12.91
CA ASN A 93 -18.99 8.63 12.51
C ASN A 93 -18.63 9.00 11.06
N LYS A 94 -19.66 9.27 10.25
CA LYS A 94 -19.57 10.09 9.04
C LYS A 94 -19.07 11.52 9.31
N HIS A 95 -19.03 11.96 10.58
CA HIS A 95 -18.66 13.31 11.02
C HIS A 95 -17.76 13.26 12.27
N ASN A 96 -16.45 13.44 12.08
CA ASN A 96 -15.47 13.36 13.15
C ASN A 96 -15.23 14.73 13.81
N PRO A 97 -15.66 14.94 15.07
CA PRO A 97 -15.59 16.26 15.70
C PRO A 97 -14.16 16.78 15.89
N ILE A 98 -13.17 15.89 16.10
CA ILE A 98 -11.76 16.25 16.29
C ILE A 98 -11.14 16.73 14.96
N ASN A 99 -11.40 16.00 13.87
CA ASN A 99 -10.99 16.43 12.52
C ASN A 99 -11.66 17.75 12.12
N GLU A 100 -12.96 17.90 12.37
CA GLU A 100 -13.67 19.14 12.08
C GLU A 100 -13.12 20.31 12.91
N MET A 101 -12.80 20.10 14.19
CA MET A 101 -12.15 21.11 15.03
C MET A 101 -10.79 21.51 14.45
N LYS A 102 -9.94 20.53 14.09
CA LYS A 102 -8.63 20.74 13.48
C LYS A 102 -8.73 21.64 12.25
N ASP A 103 -9.61 21.30 11.31
CA ASP A 103 -9.76 22.02 10.05
C ASP A 103 -10.26 23.46 10.28
N LEU A 104 -11.20 23.64 11.22
CA LEU A 104 -11.68 24.97 11.62
C LEU A 104 -10.56 25.79 12.27
N VAL A 105 -9.76 25.21 13.17
CA VAL A 105 -8.65 25.90 13.83
C VAL A 105 -7.58 26.30 12.81
N VAL A 106 -7.17 25.39 11.92
CA VAL A 106 -6.24 25.70 10.81
C VAL A 106 -6.76 26.86 9.97
N SER A 107 -8.06 26.86 9.64
CA SER A 107 -8.67 27.92 8.84
C SER A 107 -8.64 29.31 9.50
N ILE A 108 -8.56 29.38 10.83
CA ILE A 108 -8.42 30.63 11.59
C ILE A 108 -6.96 31.07 11.72
N ILE A 109 -6.03 30.12 11.84
CA ILE A 109 -4.60 30.39 12.01
C ILE A 109 -3.98 30.84 10.69
N ASP A 110 -4.29 30.16 9.59
CA ASP A 110 -3.63 30.37 8.29
C ASP A 110 -4.12 31.62 7.54
N ARG A 111 -5.27 32.19 7.93
CA ARG A 111 -5.88 33.31 7.20
C ARG A 111 -5.74 34.64 7.95
N THR A 112 -4.93 35.52 7.37
CA THR A 112 -4.65 36.87 7.87
C THR A 112 -5.74 37.89 7.54
N THR A 113 -6.61 37.62 6.57
CA THR A 113 -7.69 38.54 6.13
C THR A 113 -9.01 37.80 5.90
N GLN A 114 -9.98 37.99 6.80
CA GLN A 114 -11.34 37.45 6.67
C GLN A 114 -12.38 38.43 7.21
N SER A 115 -13.61 38.32 6.69
CA SER A 115 -14.76 39.06 7.21
C SER A 115 -15.01 38.71 8.69
N PRO A 116 -15.34 39.70 9.55
CA PRO A 116 -15.69 39.47 10.94
C PRO A 116 -16.80 38.43 11.11
N TYR A 117 -17.83 38.47 10.26
CA TYR A 117 -18.95 37.53 10.31
C TYR A 117 -18.53 36.07 10.12
N TRP A 118 -17.63 35.81 9.17
CA TRP A 118 -17.11 34.46 8.94
C TRP A 118 -16.26 34.02 10.12
N THR A 119 -15.47 34.93 10.69
CA THR A 119 -14.60 34.64 11.85
C THR A 119 -15.44 34.23 13.05
N ASP A 120 -16.47 35.00 13.38
CA ASP A 120 -17.38 34.71 14.50
C ASP A 120 -18.13 33.39 14.30
N PHE A 121 -18.57 33.12 13.07
CA PHE A 121 -19.20 31.85 12.71
C PHE A 121 -18.25 30.65 12.93
N THR A 122 -17.01 30.76 12.48
CA THR A 122 -16.00 29.70 12.63
C THR A 122 -15.60 29.51 14.09
N LEU A 123 -15.42 30.58 14.86
CA LEU A 123 -15.13 30.53 16.30
C LEU A 123 -16.24 29.85 17.09
N LYS A 124 -17.51 30.15 16.77
CA LYS A 124 -18.67 29.46 17.37
C LYS A 124 -18.64 27.96 17.09
N ARG A 125 -18.27 27.56 15.86
CA ARG A 125 -18.15 26.13 15.52
C ARG A 125 -16.99 25.45 16.25
N ILE A 126 -15.84 26.11 16.41
CA ILE A 126 -14.73 25.59 17.21
C ILE A 126 -15.19 25.34 18.64
N LYS A 127 -15.85 26.32 19.27
CA LYS A 127 -16.40 26.17 20.63
C LYS A 127 -17.33 24.96 20.75
N ASN A 128 -18.27 24.82 19.82
CA ASN A 128 -19.18 23.67 19.81
C ASN A 128 -18.42 22.35 19.71
N LYS A 129 -17.31 22.28 18.95
CA LYS A 129 -16.49 21.07 18.88
C LYS A 129 -15.70 20.83 20.16
N VAL A 130 -15.13 21.87 20.75
CA VAL A 130 -14.45 21.76 22.05
C VAL A 130 -15.40 21.24 23.12
N GLU A 131 -16.63 21.76 23.17
CA GLU A 131 -17.66 21.29 24.11
C GLU A 131 -18.07 19.83 23.90
N LEU A 132 -18.00 19.33 22.67
CA LEU A 132 -18.32 17.93 22.34
C LEU A 132 -17.15 16.97 22.61
N ILE A 133 -15.91 17.47 22.59
CA ILE A 133 -14.69 16.64 22.70
C ILE A 133 -14.19 16.59 24.15
N PHE A 134 -14.31 17.70 24.88
CA PHE A 134 -13.68 17.90 26.18
C PHE A 134 -14.72 17.95 27.30
N GLU A 135 -14.57 17.06 28.27
CA GLU A 135 -15.29 17.08 29.54
C GLU A 135 -14.49 17.94 30.53
N PHE A 136 -15.03 19.10 30.88
CA PHE A 136 -14.38 20.05 31.80
C PHE A 136 -14.75 19.74 33.25
N ASP A 137 -13.76 19.78 34.15
CA ASP A 137 -13.98 19.53 35.59
C ASP A 137 -14.67 20.74 36.27
N ASP A 138 -14.34 21.96 35.82
CA ASP A 138 -14.91 23.20 36.34
C ASP A 138 -15.46 24.12 35.23
N GLU A 139 -16.58 24.78 35.53
CA GLU A 139 -17.27 25.69 34.63
C GLU A 139 -16.46 26.98 34.39
N ASN A 140 -15.66 27.44 35.37
CA ASN A 140 -14.79 28.60 35.15
C ASN A 140 -13.67 28.28 34.14
N GLN A 141 -13.12 27.07 34.19
CA GLN A 141 -12.10 26.64 33.23
C GLN A 141 -12.67 26.55 31.81
N LYS A 142 -13.85 25.93 31.67
CA LYS A 142 -14.59 25.90 30.41
C LYS A 142 -14.81 27.31 29.85
N ASN A 143 -15.31 28.22 30.67
CA ASN A 143 -15.56 29.61 30.29
C ASN A 143 -14.27 30.37 29.93
N GLY A 144 -13.16 30.09 30.63
CA GLY A 144 -11.83 30.61 30.33
C GLY A 144 -11.35 30.19 28.95
N ILE A 145 -11.42 28.90 28.63
CA ILE A 145 -11.05 28.37 27.30
C ILE A 145 -11.94 28.99 26.21
N PHE A 146 -13.25 29.08 26.43
CA PHE A 146 -14.17 29.67 25.47
C PHE A 146 -13.91 31.16 25.21
N LYS A 147 -13.52 31.90 26.24
CA LYS A 147 -13.09 33.29 26.11
C LYS A 147 -11.79 33.40 25.30
N CYS A 148 -10.83 32.52 25.55
CA CYS A 148 -9.59 32.46 24.77
C CYS A 148 -9.85 32.15 23.29
N ILE A 149 -10.75 31.22 22.98
CA ILE A 149 -11.17 30.91 21.60
C ILE A 149 -11.77 32.16 20.94
N ASN A 150 -12.78 32.78 21.58
CA ASN A 150 -13.43 33.98 21.06
C ASN A 150 -12.45 35.13 20.77
N ASN A 151 -11.42 35.27 21.61
CA ASN A 151 -10.39 36.29 21.46
C ASN A 151 -9.25 35.89 20.51
N ARG A 152 -9.39 34.77 19.78
CA ARG A 152 -8.36 34.19 18.90
C ARG A 152 -7.00 34.06 19.59
N ASN A 153 -7.00 33.65 20.85
CA ASN A 153 -5.76 33.44 21.58
C ASN A 153 -4.95 32.33 20.90
N GLN A 154 -3.83 32.72 20.28
CA GLN A 154 -3.01 31.82 19.45
C GLN A 154 -2.48 30.63 20.24
N PHE A 155 -2.18 30.82 21.52
CA PHE A 155 -1.68 29.75 22.36
C PHE A 155 -2.75 28.66 22.54
N VAL A 156 -3.97 29.01 22.94
CA VAL A 156 -5.07 28.03 23.10
C VAL A 156 -5.43 27.37 21.77
N LEU A 157 -5.46 28.13 20.67
CA LEU A 157 -5.72 27.57 19.34
C LEU A 157 -4.65 26.57 18.92
N ASN A 158 -3.38 26.84 19.20
CA ASN A 158 -2.29 25.90 18.93
C ASN A 158 -2.41 24.63 19.80
N GLN A 159 -2.77 24.75 21.08
CA GLN A 159 -2.98 23.58 21.94
C GLN A 159 -4.13 22.69 21.44
N LEU A 160 -5.24 23.27 20.98
CA LEU A 160 -6.34 22.52 20.38
C LEU A 160 -5.92 21.81 19.08
N LEU A 161 -5.09 22.48 18.28
CA LEU A 161 -4.55 21.91 17.05
C LEU A 161 -3.60 20.75 17.34
N ASP A 162 -2.72 20.89 18.32
CA ASP A 162 -1.76 19.85 18.71
C ASP A 162 -2.45 18.67 19.38
N PHE A 163 -3.45 18.91 20.23
CA PHE A 163 -4.33 17.87 20.75
C PHE A 163 -4.98 17.06 19.60
N ALA A 164 -5.54 17.75 18.60
CA ALA A 164 -6.15 17.06 17.47
C ALA A 164 -5.13 16.21 16.71
N LYS A 165 -3.92 16.74 16.44
CA LYS A 165 -2.84 15.99 15.78
C LYS A 165 -2.37 14.79 16.59
N PHE A 166 -2.31 14.90 17.91
CA PHE A 166 -1.95 13.78 18.77
C PHE A 166 -3.09 12.79 18.94
N THR A 167 -4.35 13.17 18.76
CA THR A 167 -5.50 12.27 18.99
C THR A 167 -5.93 11.53 17.73
N ILE A 168 -5.94 12.22 16.58
CA ILE A 168 -6.27 11.62 15.29
C ILE A 168 -5.19 10.60 14.94
N CYS A 169 -5.53 9.31 15.06
CA CYS A 169 -4.82 8.29 14.29
C CYS A 169 -4.97 8.71 12.85
N ASP A 170 -3.85 9.01 12.19
CA ASP A 170 -3.92 9.38 10.79
C ASP A 170 -4.73 8.32 10.02
N ASP A 171 -5.72 8.75 9.21
CA ASP A 171 -6.51 7.84 8.39
C ASP A 171 -5.59 6.94 7.57
N VAL A 172 -5.85 5.63 7.61
CA VAL A 172 -5.00 4.62 6.97
C VAL A 172 -5.48 4.44 5.53
N ASN A 173 -4.85 5.15 4.61
CA ASN A 173 -4.89 4.86 3.19
C ASN A 173 -4.08 3.59 2.92
N TYR A 174 -4.78 2.51 2.61
CA TYR A 174 -4.12 1.31 2.12
C TYR A 174 -3.75 1.50 0.65
N PHE A 175 -2.48 1.29 0.34
CA PHE A 175 -2.03 1.09 -1.04
C PHE A 175 -1.44 -0.32 -1.15
N GLU A 176 -1.49 -0.88 -2.35
CA GLU A 176 -1.05 -2.24 -2.59
C GLU A 176 0.12 -2.20 -3.56
N ILE A 177 1.23 -2.83 -3.18
CA ILE A 177 2.39 -2.99 -4.04
C ILE A 177 2.57 -4.45 -4.42
N THR A 178 3.11 -4.68 -5.61
CA THR A 178 3.34 -6.05 -6.10
C THR A 178 4.79 -6.17 -6.58
N PRO A 179 5.59 -7.06 -5.97
CA PRO A 179 6.89 -7.44 -6.51
C PRO A 179 6.71 -8.27 -7.78
N ILE A 180 7.53 -8.00 -8.80
CA ILE A 180 7.51 -8.72 -10.07
C ILE A 180 8.94 -9.05 -10.47
N TYR A 181 9.20 -10.31 -10.79
CA TYR A 181 10.45 -10.73 -11.45
C TYR A 181 10.29 -10.61 -12.95
N LEU A 182 11.07 -9.74 -13.59
CA LEU A 182 11.03 -9.56 -15.04
C LEU A 182 11.89 -10.62 -15.74
N ASN A 183 11.25 -11.45 -16.57
CA ASN A 183 11.92 -12.54 -17.29
C ASN A 183 13.05 -12.01 -18.19
N ASP A 184 12.82 -10.87 -18.84
CA ASP A 184 13.73 -10.36 -19.88
C ASP A 184 14.95 -9.64 -19.33
N LYS A 185 14.86 -9.20 -18.07
CA LYS A 185 15.86 -8.32 -17.43
C LYS A 185 16.52 -8.98 -16.23
N ASN A 186 16.10 -10.20 -15.85
CA ASN A 186 16.56 -10.92 -14.67
C ASN A 186 16.66 -10.02 -13.44
N LYS A 187 15.59 -9.29 -13.15
CA LYS A 187 15.55 -8.34 -12.04
C LYS A 187 14.17 -8.26 -11.41
N ILE A 188 14.16 -7.87 -10.14
CA ILE A 188 12.92 -7.58 -9.41
C ILE A 188 12.57 -6.11 -9.61
N ILE A 189 11.29 -5.85 -9.89
CA ILE A 189 10.67 -4.54 -9.80
C ILE A 189 9.54 -4.57 -8.78
N ILE A 190 9.11 -3.40 -8.34
CA ILE A 190 7.92 -3.22 -7.50
C ILE A 190 7.03 -2.23 -8.23
N ILE A 191 5.74 -2.54 -8.33
CA ILE A 191 4.73 -1.64 -8.89
C ILE A 191 3.75 -1.21 -7.81
N ASP A 192 3.14 -0.04 -8.00
CA ASP A 192 1.98 0.41 -7.24
C ASP A 192 0.71 0.03 -8.02
N ASN A 193 -0.13 -0.83 -7.42
CA ASN A 193 -1.34 -1.34 -8.07
C ASN A 193 -2.40 -0.27 -8.33
N SER A 194 -2.29 0.90 -7.70
CA SER A 194 -3.17 2.04 -8.00
C SER A 194 -2.80 2.75 -9.31
N MET A 195 -1.56 2.57 -9.78
CA MET A 195 -1.02 3.26 -10.96
C MET A 195 -0.88 2.33 -12.17
N GLU A 196 -0.47 1.08 -11.93
CA GLU A 196 -0.20 0.10 -12.98
C GLU A 196 -0.75 -1.27 -12.60
N LYS A 197 -1.06 -2.09 -13.60
CA LYS A 197 -1.49 -3.48 -13.39
C LYS A 197 -0.31 -4.42 -13.53
N ALA A 198 -0.14 -5.33 -12.57
CA ALA A 198 0.91 -6.36 -12.61
C ALA A 198 0.90 -7.20 -13.89
N SER A 199 -0.30 -7.44 -14.44
CA SER A 199 -0.50 -8.19 -15.70
C SER A 199 0.12 -7.53 -16.93
N ASN A 200 0.54 -6.26 -16.85
CA ASN A 200 1.18 -5.57 -17.96
C ASN A 200 2.66 -5.94 -18.12
N TYR A 201 3.22 -6.69 -17.16
CA TYR A 201 4.64 -7.03 -17.14
C TYR A 201 4.87 -8.48 -17.56
N ASN A 202 5.84 -8.67 -18.45
CA ASN A 202 6.38 -9.99 -18.78
C ASN A 202 7.26 -10.48 -17.63
N GLY A 203 6.68 -11.25 -16.71
CA GLY A 203 7.36 -11.66 -15.51
C GLY A 203 6.55 -12.56 -14.58
N ILE A 204 7.21 -12.99 -13.51
CA ILE A 204 6.54 -13.68 -12.40
C ILE A 204 6.03 -12.66 -11.41
N ILE A 205 4.73 -12.70 -11.16
CA ILE A 205 4.00 -11.81 -10.26
C ILE A 205 3.94 -12.48 -8.89
N PHE A 206 4.57 -11.84 -7.90
CA PHE A 206 4.56 -12.31 -6.53
C PHE A 206 3.30 -11.82 -5.77
N PRO A 207 2.97 -12.43 -4.62
CA PRO A 207 1.85 -11.98 -3.81
C PRO A 207 1.92 -10.48 -3.50
N SER A 208 0.80 -9.79 -3.71
CA SER A 208 0.69 -8.38 -3.40
C SER A 208 0.81 -8.12 -1.89
N ILE A 209 1.40 -6.98 -1.56
CA ILE A 209 1.62 -6.52 -0.19
C ILE A 209 0.72 -5.32 0.02
N LYS A 210 -0.21 -5.45 0.97
CA LYS A 210 -1.04 -4.32 1.41
C LYS A 210 -0.28 -3.53 2.45
N VAL A 211 -0.06 -2.27 2.15
CA VAL A 211 0.63 -1.34 3.01
C VAL A 211 -0.34 -0.26 3.45
N GLY A 212 -0.61 -0.18 4.75
CA GLY A 212 -1.37 0.92 5.32
C GLY A 212 -0.47 2.14 5.51
N LEU A 213 -0.73 3.22 4.76
CA LEU A 213 -0.16 4.54 5.02
C LEU A 213 -1.17 5.42 5.72
N THR A 214 -0.70 6.16 6.69
CA THR A 214 -1.38 7.31 7.23
C THR A 214 -1.59 8.39 6.16
N GLN A 215 -2.58 9.29 6.30
CA GLN A 215 -2.75 10.47 5.44
C GLN A 215 -1.49 11.33 5.35
N SER A 216 -0.69 11.36 6.41
CA SER A 216 0.61 12.02 6.51
C SER A 216 1.75 11.27 5.80
N GLY A 217 1.55 10.01 5.37
CA GLY A 217 2.52 9.22 4.60
C GLY A 217 3.41 8.29 5.41
N TYR A 218 3.08 8.03 6.68
CA TYR A 218 3.73 7.05 7.56
C TYR A 218 3.09 5.68 7.45
N PHE A 219 3.85 4.62 7.69
CA PHE A 219 3.26 3.29 7.86
C PHE A 219 2.45 3.21 9.14
N ASN A 220 1.28 2.58 9.07
CA ASN A 220 0.46 2.29 10.24
C ASN A 220 1.27 1.43 11.25
N LYS A 221 1.57 2.01 12.42
CA LYS A 221 2.35 1.33 13.47
C LYS A 221 1.63 0.13 14.09
N LYS A 222 0.29 0.04 14.08
CA LYS A 222 -0.42 -1.19 14.50
C LYS A 222 -0.01 -2.39 13.63
N LEU A 223 0.22 -2.19 12.32
CA LEU A 223 0.73 -3.23 11.42
C LEU A 223 2.22 -3.57 11.65
N ILE A 224 3.04 -2.59 12.02
CA ILE A 224 4.46 -2.78 12.34
C ILE A 224 4.64 -3.48 13.69
N ALA A 225 3.87 -3.08 14.71
CA ALA A 225 3.91 -3.62 16.07
C ALA A 225 3.44 -5.08 16.12
N LEU A 226 2.43 -5.46 15.33
CA LEU A 226 2.00 -6.86 15.16
C LEU A 226 3.13 -7.79 14.68
N LYS A 227 4.16 -7.26 14.01
CA LYS A 227 5.27 -8.05 13.43
C LYS A 227 6.63 -7.83 14.09
N LYS A 228 6.70 -7.14 15.24
CA LYS A 228 7.93 -6.96 16.07
C LYS A 228 9.14 -6.39 15.28
N SER A 229 8.93 -5.49 14.32
CA SER A 229 10.04 -4.85 13.61
C SER A 229 10.51 -3.60 14.35
N ASN A 230 11.83 -3.46 14.53
CA ASN A 230 12.44 -2.35 15.27
C ASN A 230 12.57 -1.05 14.42
N ASN A 231 12.35 -1.11 13.10
CA ASN A 231 12.41 0.05 12.21
C ASN A 231 11.47 -0.10 11.00
N ARG A 232 10.82 1.00 10.59
CA ARG A 232 9.91 1.12 9.43
C ARG A 232 10.52 0.64 8.12
N GLU A 233 11.81 0.90 7.91
CA GLU A 233 12.49 0.51 6.66
C GLU A 233 12.68 -1.00 6.58
N GLU A 234 13.01 -1.62 7.71
CA GLU A 234 13.17 -3.06 7.85
C GLU A 234 11.83 -3.78 7.69
N PHE A 235 10.73 -3.18 8.17
CA PHE A 235 9.38 -3.73 7.98
C PHE A 235 9.02 -3.91 6.49
N LEU A 236 9.07 -2.85 5.68
CA LEU A 236 8.67 -2.96 4.28
C LEU A 236 9.62 -3.86 3.48
N PHE A 237 10.92 -3.79 3.77
CA PHE A 237 11.90 -4.72 3.21
C PHE A 237 11.54 -6.18 3.54
N ASN A 238 11.24 -6.47 4.80
CA ASN A 238 10.88 -7.81 5.23
C ASN A 238 9.57 -8.28 4.60
N GLU A 239 8.55 -7.43 4.45
CA GLU A 239 7.32 -7.79 3.75
C GLU A 239 7.56 -8.11 2.27
N VAL A 240 8.42 -7.34 1.60
CA VAL A 240 8.82 -7.62 0.21
C VAL A 240 9.60 -8.92 0.13
N LYS A 241 10.57 -9.13 1.02
CA LYS A 241 11.38 -10.35 1.07
C LYS A 241 10.53 -11.59 1.36
N ASP A 242 9.62 -11.50 2.32
CA ASP A 242 8.66 -12.56 2.66
C ASP A 242 7.70 -12.87 1.51
N SER A 243 7.19 -11.84 0.82
CA SER A 243 6.39 -12.04 -0.40
C SER A 243 7.16 -12.77 -1.49
N LEU A 244 8.41 -12.36 -1.75
CA LEU A 244 9.29 -13.00 -2.73
C LEU A 244 9.54 -14.47 -2.37
N LEU A 245 9.86 -14.77 -1.11
CA LEU A 245 10.10 -16.13 -0.62
C LEU A 245 8.87 -17.02 -0.75
N ARG A 246 7.71 -16.57 -0.24
CA ARG A 246 6.45 -17.34 -0.35
C ARG A 246 6.03 -17.58 -1.79
N GLY A 247 6.17 -16.56 -2.64
CA GLY A 247 5.86 -16.72 -4.07
C GLY A 247 6.83 -17.68 -4.75
N PHE A 248 8.11 -17.68 -4.37
CA PHE A 248 9.10 -18.61 -4.90
C PHE A 248 8.86 -20.05 -4.45
N GLU A 249 8.49 -20.28 -3.19
CA GLU A 249 8.09 -21.61 -2.70
C GLU A 249 6.90 -22.16 -3.50
N LYS A 250 5.87 -21.32 -3.71
CA LYS A 250 4.72 -21.68 -4.53
C LYS A 250 5.10 -21.96 -5.98
N LEU A 251 5.96 -21.14 -6.55
CA LEU A 251 6.49 -21.31 -7.90
C LEU A 251 7.22 -22.65 -8.05
N ASN A 252 8.05 -23.01 -7.08
CA ASN A 252 8.77 -24.29 -7.08
C ASN A 252 7.81 -25.48 -6.99
N LEU A 253 6.74 -25.39 -6.19
CA LEU A 253 5.69 -26.41 -6.19
C LEU A 253 4.99 -26.51 -7.55
N GLU A 254 4.67 -25.37 -8.18
CA GLU A 254 4.08 -25.35 -9.52
C GLU A 254 5.05 -25.89 -10.59
N PHE A 255 6.36 -25.73 -10.42
CA PHE A 255 7.39 -26.31 -11.30
C PHE A 255 7.55 -27.82 -11.17
N LEU A 256 7.49 -28.32 -9.94
CA LEU A 256 7.59 -29.74 -9.63
C LEU A 256 6.33 -30.51 -10.05
N ASP A 257 5.20 -29.82 -10.22
CA ASP A 257 4.00 -30.39 -10.81
C ASP A 257 4.20 -30.60 -12.32
N ASN A 258 4.26 -31.87 -12.74
CA ASN A 258 4.45 -32.31 -14.13
C ASN A 258 3.21 -32.09 -15.04
N SER A 259 2.22 -31.33 -14.58
CA SER A 259 1.07 -30.91 -15.37
C SER A 259 1.48 -30.05 -16.59
N ASP A 260 0.82 -30.27 -17.73
CA ASP A 260 0.98 -29.44 -18.93
C ASP A 260 0.64 -27.98 -18.60
N LYS A 261 1.64 -27.10 -18.69
CA LYS A 261 1.48 -25.68 -18.36
C LYS A 261 0.71 -24.91 -19.42
N SER A 262 -0.22 -24.06 -19.01
CA SER A 262 -1.09 -23.33 -19.94
C SER A 262 -0.53 -21.95 -20.29
N PRO A 263 -0.73 -21.45 -21.53
CA PRO A 263 -0.50 -20.04 -21.84
C PRO A 263 -1.31 -19.08 -20.95
N LEU A 264 -2.42 -19.54 -20.37
CA LEU A 264 -3.17 -18.75 -19.39
C LEU A 264 -2.39 -18.49 -18.09
N ASP A 265 -1.50 -19.40 -17.70
CA ASP A 265 -0.66 -19.24 -16.51
C ASP A 265 0.45 -18.21 -16.75
N VAL A 266 0.95 -18.12 -18.00
CA VAL A 266 1.84 -17.05 -18.45
C VAL A 266 1.16 -15.69 -18.37
N LEU A 267 -0.07 -15.58 -18.91
CA LEU A 267 -0.86 -14.34 -18.84
C LEU A 267 -1.17 -13.88 -17.41
N LYS A 268 -1.23 -14.83 -16.47
CA LYS A 268 -1.40 -14.54 -15.03
C LYS A 268 -0.08 -14.25 -14.33
N GLY A 269 1.05 -14.24 -15.05
CA GLY A 269 2.38 -14.05 -14.52
C GLY A 269 2.77 -15.11 -13.50
N LYS A 270 2.28 -16.35 -13.63
CA LYS A 270 2.64 -17.44 -12.73
C LYS A 270 3.91 -18.14 -13.16
N ILE A 271 4.10 -18.28 -14.47
CA ILE A 271 5.19 -19.01 -15.08
C ILE A 271 5.71 -18.23 -16.30
N PRO A 272 6.99 -18.37 -16.68
CA PRO A 272 7.47 -17.88 -17.96
C PRO A 272 6.90 -18.71 -19.13
N PHE A 273 6.86 -18.10 -20.32
CA PHE A 273 6.39 -18.75 -21.53
C PHE A 273 7.27 -19.93 -21.97
N SER A 274 8.56 -19.92 -21.63
CA SER A 274 9.53 -20.99 -21.93
C SER A 274 9.12 -22.40 -21.43
N LEU A 275 8.17 -22.48 -20.50
CA LEU A 275 7.67 -23.72 -19.92
C LEU A 275 6.39 -24.23 -20.58
N VAL A 276 5.76 -23.41 -21.43
CA VAL A 276 4.59 -23.81 -22.17
C VAL A 276 5.04 -24.76 -23.28
N SER A 277 4.52 -25.99 -23.26
CA SER A 277 4.79 -26.96 -24.32
C SER A 277 4.11 -26.52 -25.63
N LYS A 278 4.74 -26.80 -26.78
CA LYS A 278 4.13 -26.54 -28.10
C LYS A 278 2.72 -27.13 -28.22
N LYS A 279 2.52 -28.33 -27.66
CA LYS A 279 1.23 -29.02 -27.63
C LYS A 279 0.18 -28.22 -26.84
N SER A 280 0.53 -27.74 -25.65
CA SER A 280 -0.34 -26.91 -24.82
C SER A 280 -0.69 -25.60 -25.52
N LEU A 281 0.32 -24.94 -26.12
CA LEU A 281 0.13 -23.72 -26.89
C LEU A 281 -0.83 -23.92 -28.07
N LYS A 282 -0.58 -24.91 -28.93
CA LYS A 282 -1.44 -25.21 -30.08
C LYS A 282 -2.88 -25.53 -29.66
N SER A 283 -3.04 -26.34 -28.61
CA SER A 283 -4.38 -26.67 -28.08
C SER A 283 -5.12 -25.45 -27.53
N TRP A 284 -4.40 -24.55 -26.86
CA TRP A 284 -4.98 -23.34 -26.29
C TRP A 284 -5.35 -22.31 -27.36
N LEU A 285 -4.48 -22.10 -28.36
CA LEU A 285 -4.74 -21.21 -29.50
C LEU A 285 -6.03 -21.59 -30.22
N GLY A 286 -6.27 -22.88 -30.46
CA GLY A 286 -7.47 -23.37 -31.15
C GLY A 286 -8.77 -23.27 -30.34
N LYS A 287 -8.70 -23.00 -29.03
CA LYS A 287 -9.87 -22.94 -28.13
C LYS A 287 -10.09 -21.55 -27.50
N THR A 288 -9.27 -20.57 -27.87
CA THR A 288 -9.20 -19.26 -27.21
C THR A 288 -9.64 -18.13 -28.16
N THR A 289 -10.12 -17.05 -27.57
CA THR A 289 -10.48 -15.81 -28.29
C THR A 289 -9.24 -15.06 -28.80
N SER A 290 -9.32 -14.45 -29.98
CA SER A 290 -8.24 -13.63 -30.56
C SER A 290 -7.72 -12.53 -29.62
N LYS A 291 -8.59 -11.96 -28.77
CA LYS A 291 -8.19 -10.99 -27.74
C LYS A 291 -7.14 -11.56 -26.79
N LYS A 292 -7.39 -12.72 -26.19
CA LYS A 292 -6.45 -13.38 -25.26
C LYS A 292 -5.17 -13.82 -25.96
N ILE A 293 -5.23 -14.17 -27.24
CA ILE A 293 -4.04 -14.48 -28.05
C ILE A 293 -3.19 -13.22 -28.22
N ALA A 294 -3.81 -12.09 -28.56
CA ALA A 294 -3.13 -10.81 -28.64
C ALA A 294 -2.55 -10.38 -27.28
N ASP A 295 -3.28 -10.59 -26.18
CA ASP A 295 -2.79 -10.34 -24.84
C ASP A 295 -1.52 -11.17 -24.55
N LEU A 296 -1.51 -12.46 -24.89
CA LEU A 296 -0.35 -13.34 -24.71
C LEU A 296 0.82 -12.90 -25.60
N TYR A 297 0.55 -12.57 -26.86
CA TYR A 297 1.54 -12.08 -27.80
C TYR A 297 2.22 -10.80 -27.29
N ASN A 298 1.44 -9.90 -26.69
CA ASN A 298 1.96 -8.64 -26.13
C ASN A 298 2.66 -8.83 -24.77
N SER A 299 2.44 -9.95 -24.08
CA SER A 299 3.01 -10.22 -22.76
C SER A 299 4.32 -11.01 -22.79
N VAL A 300 4.87 -11.35 -23.97
CA VAL A 300 6.08 -12.17 -24.12
C VAL A 300 7.18 -11.46 -24.91
N THR A 301 8.39 -12.02 -24.92
CA THR A 301 9.52 -11.46 -25.69
C THR A 301 9.32 -11.54 -27.19
N ASP A 302 10.07 -10.75 -27.96
CA ASP A 302 10.02 -10.82 -29.43
C ASP A 302 10.40 -12.21 -29.98
N LYS A 303 11.33 -12.90 -29.31
CA LYS A 303 11.68 -14.29 -29.65
C LYS A 303 10.51 -15.26 -29.40
N GLU A 304 9.75 -15.05 -28.34
CA GLU A 304 8.59 -15.89 -28.01
C GLU A 304 7.38 -15.56 -28.89
N LYS A 305 7.23 -14.31 -29.32
CA LYS A 305 6.25 -13.89 -30.33
C LYS A 305 6.40 -14.67 -31.63
N GLU A 306 7.63 -14.89 -32.11
CA GLU A 306 7.91 -15.73 -33.28
C GLU A 306 7.37 -17.15 -33.08
N ILE A 307 7.59 -17.76 -31.91
CA ILE A 307 7.08 -19.09 -31.57
C ILE A 307 5.55 -19.12 -31.60
N ILE A 308 4.89 -18.09 -31.06
CA ILE A 308 3.42 -17.99 -31.08
C ILE A 308 2.91 -17.88 -32.51
N LEU A 309 3.52 -17.02 -33.35
CA LEU A 309 3.12 -16.82 -34.74
C LEU A 309 3.29 -18.09 -35.56
N ASP A 310 4.40 -18.80 -35.40
CA ASP A 310 4.66 -20.05 -36.11
C ASP A 310 3.62 -21.12 -35.74
N GLN A 311 3.31 -21.27 -34.45
CA GLN A 311 2.27 -22.22 -34.00
C GLN A 311 0.86 -21.81 -34.42
N PHE A 312 0.59 -20.50 -34.52
CA PHE A 312 -0.69 -19.99 -35.00
C PHE A 312 -0.85 -20.24 -36.52
N LYS A 313 0.21 -20.07 -37.32
CA LYS A 313 0.23 -20.42 -38.74
C LYS A 313 0.03 -21.93 -38.96
N GLU A 314 0.82 -22.76 -38.28
CA GLU A 314 0.67 -24.22 -38.35
C GLU A 314 -0.75 -24.69 -37.99
N MET A 315 -1.43 -23.99 -37.08
CA MET A 315 -2.82 -24.29 -36.72
C MET A 315 -3.80 -23.92 -37.85
N LEU A 316 -3.62 -22.76 -38.49
CA LEU A 316 -4.45 -22.35 -39.62
C LEU A 316 -4.25 -23.29 -40.82
N ASP A 317 -3.00 -23.65 -41.12
CA ASP A 317 -2.70 -24.56 -42.22
C ASP A 317 -3.28 -25.96 -41.97
N SER A 318 -3.18 -26.48 -40.74
CA SER A 318 -3.77 -27.78 -40.36
C SER A 318 -5.30 -27.80 -40.24
N SER A 319 -5.97 -26.66 -40.36
CA SER A 319 -7.44 -26.57 -40.42
C SER A 319 -7.98 -26.24 -41.82
N GLY A 320 -7.10 -25.91 -42.78
CA GLY A 320 -7.43 -25.76 -44.19
C GLY A 320 -7.52 -27.08 -44.95
N ASP A 321 -6.77 -28.10 -44.53
CA ASP A 321 -6.74 -29.42 -45.18
C ASP A 321 -7.95 -30.32 -44.86
N SER A 322 -8.91 -29.87 -44.03
CA SER A 322 -10.10 -30.67 -43.67
C SER A 322 -11.39 -30.26 -44.39
N VAL A 323 -11.31 -29.54 -45.52
CA VAL A 323 -12.47 -29.10 -46.34
C VAL A 323 -12.50 -29.74 -47.74
N GLU A 324 -11.55 -30.63 -48.08
CA GLU A 324 -11.62 -31.47 -49.27
C GLU A 324 -11.80 -32.94 -48.91
N GLU A 325 -13.02 -33.35 -48.54
CA GLU A 325 -13.55 -34.70 -48.75
C GLU A 325 -15.04 -34.65 -49.12
#